data_AF-A0A951XA74-F1
#
_entry.id   AF-A0A951XA74-F1
#
_cell.length_a   1.000
_cell.length_b   1.000
_cell.length_c   1.000
_cell.angle_alpha   90.00
_cell.angle_beta   90.00
_cell.angle_gamma   90.00
#
_symmetry.space_group_name_H-M   'P 1'
#
loop_
_entity.id
_entity.type
_entity.pdbx_description
1 polymer ?
#
loop_
_entity_poly.entity_id
_entity_poly.type
_entity_poly.pdbx_seq_one_letter_code
_entity_poly.pdbx_strand_id
1 'polypeptide(L)'
;MKILILPLALVAFIFSSCRKEEITEVKQVDQAFSAVYNISPGDWVSNDGGYTYSVDLDIPELDNVIYQQGAVLTYLSFSGTSYYEALPQVFDGITYGAIHGDGFVSIDISALSGNLIDPPGQSISAKIILIDATRLALRPNINFRNLMEVERAFGIH
;
A
#
# COMPACT_ATOMS: atom_id res chain seq x y z
N MET A 1 -19.63 -75.99 -26.49
CA MET A 1 -18.15 -75.94 -26.48
C MET A 1 -17.71 -74.79 -25.59
N LYS A 2 -16.85 -75.10 -24.61
CA LYS A 2 -16.07 -74.13 -23.79
C LYS A 2 -15.16 -73.31 -24.71
N ILE A 3 -15.00 -72.00 -24.44
CA ILE A 3 -13.70 -71.38 -24.10
C ILE A 3 -13.95 -70.22 -23.13
N LEU A 4 -13.26 -70.29 -21.99
CA LEU A 4 -13.14 -69.30 -20.93
C LEU A 4 -11.73 -68.69 -21.07
N ILE A 5 -11.61 -67.37 -21.29
CA ILE A 5 -10.37 -66.57 -21.11
C ILE A 5 -10.82 -65.17 -20.69
N LEU A 6 -10.91 -64.92 -19.38
CA LEU A 6 -9.93 -64.23 -18.51
C LEU A 6 -10.17 -62.71 -18.42
N PRO A 7 -10.46 -62.16 -17.22
CA PRO A 7 -10.78 -60.76 -17.01
C PRO A 7 -9.48 -59.95 -16.85
N LEU A 8 -9.21 -59.01 -17.76
CA LEU A 8 -8.06 -58.11 -17.63
C LEU A 8 -8.32 -56.80 -18.37
N ALA A 9 -9.08 -55.90 -17.74
CA ALA A 9 -8.97 -54.45 -17.94
C ALA A 9 -9.80 -53.72 -16.87
N LEU A 10 -9.65 -54.15 -15.61
CA LEU A 10 -9.82 -53.23 -14.50
C LEU A 10 -8.65 -52.25 -14.57
N VAL A 11 -8.86 -51.00 -14.17
CA VAL A 11 -7.90 -49.87 -14.20
C VAL A 11 -7.83 -49.09 -15.52
N ALA A 12 -8.99 -48.69 -16.04
CA ALA A 12 -9.10 -47.38 -16.68
C ALA A 12 -10.07 -46.51 -15.85
N PHE A 13 -9.81 -46.41 -14.54
CA PHE A 13 -10.25 -45.24 -13.79
C PHE A 13 -9.42 -44.08 -14.31
N ILE A 14 -9.90 -43.49 -15.41
CA ILE A 14 -9.49 -42.17 -15.84
C ILE A 14 -10.01 -41.28 -14.72
N PHE A 15 -9.19 -41.07 -13.69
CA PHE A 15 -9.35 -39.93 -12.82
C PHE A 15 -9.16 -38.73 -13.75
N SER A 16 -10.27 -38.25 -14.33
CA SER A 16 -10.35 -36.88 -14.78
C SER A 16 -10.18 -36.06 -13.50
N SER A 17 -8.92 -35.88 -13.11
CA SER A 17 -8.51 -34.83 -12.22
C SER A 17 -8.87 -33.57 -12.98
N CYS A 18 -10.13 -33.14 -12.83
CA CYS A 18 -10.48 -31.74 -12.88
C CYS A 18 -9.60 -31.10 -11.82
N ARG A 19 -8.35 -30.83 -12.21
CA ARG A 19 -7.50 -29.94 -11.47
C ARG A 19 -8.27 -28.64 -11.58
N LYS A 20 -8.98 -28.30 -10.51
CA LYS A 20 -9.53 -26.98 -10.36
C LYS A 20 -8.30 -26.10 -10.40
N GLU A 21 -8.08 -25.44 -11.52
CA GLU A 21 -7.14 -24.34 -11.55
C GLU A 21 -7.73 -23.35 -10.56
N GLU A 22 -7.16 -23.32 -9.36
CA GLU A 22 -7.31 -22.17 -8.51
C GLU A 22 -6.63 -21.04 -9.29
N ILE A 23 -7.43 -20.40 -10.15
CA ILE A 23 -7.22 -19.01 -10.44
C ILE A 23 -7.33 -18.36 -9.07
N THR A 24 -6.18 -18.14 -8.42
CA THR A 24 -6.08 -17.14 -7.37
C THR A 24 -6.46 -15.83 -8.04
N GLU A 25 -7.76 -15.58 -8.14
CA GLU A 25 -8.26 -14.22 -8.21
C GLU A 25 -7.70 -13.59 -6.94
N VAL A 26 -6.65 -12.79 -7.12
CA VAL A 26 -6.17 -11.91 -6.06
C VAL A 26 -7.34 -10.99 -5.80
N LYS A 27 -8.17 -11.37 -4.83
CA LYS A 27 -9.31 -10.59 -4.38
C LYS A 27 -8.74 -9.24 -4.01
N GLN A 28 -8.99 -8.22 -4.84
CA GLN A 28 -8.47 -6.88 -4.55
C GLN A 28 -9.09 -6.48 -3.23
N VAL A 29 -8.22 -6.35 -2.24
CA VAL A 29 -8.63 -6.00 -0.89
C VAL A 29 -8.73 -4.48 -0.87
N ASP A 30 -9.96 -3.96 -0.96
CA ASP A 30 -10.29 -2.52 -0.84
C ASP A 30 -10.08 -1.98 0.59
N GLN A 31 -8.88 -2.18 1.14
CA GLN A 31 -8.49 -1.73 2.48
C GLN A 31 -7.41 -0.64 2.45
N ALA A 32 -6.78 -0.44 1.29
CA ALA A 32 -5.79 0.62 1.12
C ALA A 32 -6.06 1.38 -0.18
N PHE A 33 -6.08 2.70 -0.07
CA PHE A 33 -6.01 3.59 -1.22
C PHE A 33 -4.54 3.93 -1.47
N SER A 34 -4.14 4.03 -2.74
CA SER A 34 -2.81 4.51 -3.10
C SER A 34 -2.89 5.43 -4.31
N ALA A 35 -2.23 6.57 -4.21
CA ALA A 35 -2.05 7.52 -5.30
C ALA A 35 -0.59 7.98 -5.38
N VAL A 36 -0.18 8.40 -6.57
CA VAL A 36 1.13 8.98 -6.83
C VAL A 36 0.93 10.42 -7.28
N TYR A 37 1.57 11.34 -6.58
CA TYR A 37 1.56 12.77 -6.83
C TYR A 37 2.92 13.18 -7.39
N ASN A 38 2.93 14.12 -8.34
CA ASN A 38 4.16 14.70 -8.84
C ASN A 38 4.41 16.05 -8.15
N ILE A 39 5.57 16.18 -7.51
CA ILE A 39 6.07 17.42 -6.92
C ILE A 39 7.06 18.03 -7.91
N SER A 40 6.75 19.21 -8.40
CA SER A 40 7.60 19.99 -9.30
C SER A 40 8.57 20.85 -8.50
N PRO A 41 9.72 21.26 -9.06
CA PRO A 41 10.68 22.12 -8.35
C PRO A 41 10.09 23.44 -7.82
N GLY A 42 9.10 24.00 -8.53
CA GLY A 42 8.43 25.25 -8.15
C GLY A 42 7.35 25.10 -7.07
N ASP A 43 7.01 23.87 -6.66
CA ASP A 43 5.95 23.62 -5.67
C ASP A 43 6.48 23.77 -4.23
N TRP A 44 7.80 23.79 -4.05
CA TRP A 44 8.43 23.97 -2.75
C TRP A 44 8.36 25.43 -2.31
N VAL A 45 7.77 25.66 -1.13
CA VAL A 45 7.61 26.98 -0.53
C VAL A 45 8.46 27.06 0.75
N SER A 46 9.12 28.20 0.94
CA SER A 46 9.81 28.53 2.19
C SER A 46 9.22 29.79 2.79
N ASN A 47 9.00 29.78 4.12
CA ASN A 47 8.51 30.93 4.88
C ASN A 47 9.55 31.47 5.88
N ASP A 48 10.76 30.89 5.91
CA ASP A 48 11.83 31.24 6.85
C ASP A 48 13.11 31.72 6.16
N GLY A 49 13.04 31.98 4.85
CA GLY A 49 14.18 32.48 4.08
C GLY A 49 15.09 31.38 3.55
N GLY A 50 14.61 30.14 3.45
CA GLY A 50 15.30 29.01 2.83
C GLY A 50 15.97 28.05 3.81
N TYR A 51 15.66 28.13 5.11
CA TYR A 51 16.12 27.13 6.08
C TYR A 51 15.27 25.86 6.00
N THR A 52 13.97 26.03 5.75
CA THR A 52 13.03 24.95 5.50
C THR A 52 12.23 25.21 4.24
N TYR A 53 11.87 24.12 3.56
CA TYR A 53 10.90 24.14 2.48
C TYR A 53 9.82 23.10 2.75
N SER A 54 8.60 23.39 2.31
CA SER A 54 7.50 22.44 2.36
C SER A 54 6.72 22.43 1.05
N VAL A 55 6.07 21.31 0.77
CA VAL A 55 5.06 21.18 -0.29
C VAL A 55 3.83 20.49 0.30
N ASP A 56 2.66 21.04 0.00
CA ASP A 56 1.38 20.48 0.44
C ASP A 56 0.71 19.76 -0.72
N LEU A 57 0.37 18.49 -0.50
CA LEU A 57 -0.39 17.65 -1.42
C LEU A 57 -1.85 17.63 -0.99
N ASP A 58 -2.76 17.96 -1.90
CA ASP A 58 -4.20 17.81 -1.71
C ASP A 58 -4.61 16.34 -1.89
N ILE A 59 -5.15 15.76 -0.82
CA ILE A 59 -5.51 14.34 -0.73
C ILE A 59 -6.93 14.24 -0.18
N PRO A 60 -7.95 14.49 -1.01
CA PRO A 60 -9.34 14.50 -0.55
C PRO A 60 -9.81 13.13 -0.03
N GLU A 61 -9.13 12.04 -0.38
CA GLU A 61 -9.40 10.70 0.13
C GLU A 61 -8.90 10.49 1.58
N LEU A 62 -8.01 11.36 2.09
CA LEU A 62 -7.59 11.35 3.49
C LEU A 62 -8.65 12.05 4.33
N ASP A 63 -9.74 11.33 4.61
CA ASP A 63 -10.80 11.84 5.46
C ASP A 63 -10.45 11.79 6.97
N ASN A 64 -11.34 12.35 7.78
CA ASN A 64 -11.19 12.37 9.23
C ASN A 64 -11.08 10.96 9.86
N VAL A 65 -11.70 9.94 9.26
CA VAL A 65 -11.65 8.56 9.77
C VAL A 65 -10.24 8.00 9.61
N ILE A 66 -9.67 8.12 8.41
CA ILE A 66 -8.30 7.68 8.14
C ILE A 66 -7.31 8.51 8.96
N TYR A 67 -7.50 9.82 9.06
CA TYR A 67 -6.63 10.69 9.86
C TYR A 67 -6.60 10.30 11.34
N GLN A 68 -7.75 9.98 11.94
CA GLN A 68 -7.83 9.70 13.38
C GLN A 68 -7.53 8.24 13.74
N GLN A 69 -7.84 7.31 12.84
CA GLN A 69 -7.88 5.87 13.17
C GLN A 69 -7.09 5.01 12.19
N GLY A 70 -6.73 5.54 11.03
CA GLY A 70 -6.02 4.84 9.97
C GLY A 70 -4.51 5.01 10.02
N ALA A 71 -3.88 4.79 8.87
CA ALA A 71 -2.47 5.09 8.65
C ALA A 71 -2.28 5.82 7.33
N VAL A 72 -1.36 6.79 7.33
CA VAL A 72 -0.90 7.52 6.15
C VAL A 72 0.57 7.22 5.97
N LEU A 73 0.93 6.57 4.86
CA LEU A 73 2.32 6.23 4.53
C LEU A 73 2.75 7.06 3.34
N THR A 74 3.85 7.79 3.51
CA THR A 74 4.41 8.66 2.48
C THR A 74 5.75 8.10 2.02
N TYR A 75 5.91 8.00 0.70
CA TYR A 75 7.16 7.58 0.08
C TYR A 75 7.56 8.56 -1.02
N LEU A 76 8.85 8.80 -1.19
CA LEU A 76 9.39 9.61 -2.28
C LEU A 76 10.19 8.75 -3.26
N SER A 77 10.15 9.12 -4.52
CA SER A 77 11.05 8.63 -5.57
C SER A 77 11.62 9.84 -6.31
N PHE A 78 12.94 9.96 -6.27
CA PHE A 78 13.67 11.05 -6.93
C PHE A 78 13.89 10.73 -8.41
N SER A 79 13.94 11.78 -9.23
CA SER A 79 14.20 11.67 -10.67
C SER A 79 15.43 10.79 -10.96
N GLY A 80 15.27 9.84 -11.88
CA GLY A 80 16.32 8.88 -12.25
C GLY A 80 16.37 7.61 -11.39
N THR A 81 15.50 7.47 -10.39
CA THR A 81 15.34 6.22 -9.62
C THR A 81 14.11 5.42 -10.07
N SER A 82 14.08 4.13 -9.76
CA SER A 82 12.95 3.22 -10.03
C SER A 82 12.25 2.71 -8.76
N TYR A 83 12.68 3.21 -7.60
CA TYR A 83 12.21 2.77 -6.29
C TYR A 83 11.68 3.94 -5.46
N TYR A 84 10.95 3.60 -4.41
CA TYR A 84 10.36 4.54 -3.45
C TYR A 84 11.00 4.32 -2.09
N GLU A 85 11.36 5.39 -1.41
CA GLU A 85 11.89 5.38 -0.04
C GLU A 85 10.85 5.96 0.92
N ALA A 86 10.67 5.31 2.06
CA ALA A 86 9.68 5.72 3.05
C ALA A 86 10.17 6.96 3.81
N LEU A 87 9.24 7.86 4.14
CA LEU A 87 9.49 8.97 5.05
C LEU A 87 9.15 8.60 6.51
N PRO A 88 9.85 9.17 7.50
CA PRO A 88 10.94 10.15 7.37
C PRO A 88 12.27 9.50 6.97
N GLN A 89 13.15 10.29 6.33
CA GLN A 89 14.51 9.86 5.97
C GLN A 89 15.51 11.01 5.93
N VAL A 90 16.79 10.68 5.85
CA VAL A 90 17.86 11.63 5.56
C VAL A 90 18.59 11.18 4.30
N PHE A 91 18.74 12.09 3.34
CA PHE A 91 19.51 11.87 2.12
C PHE A 91 20.37 13.10 1.85
N ASP A 92 21.66 12.89 1.59
CA ASP A 92 22.66 13.95 1.33
C ASP A 92 22.66 15.10 2.37
N GLY A 93 22.41 14.78 3.65
CA GLY A 93 22.40 15.75 4.73
C GLY A 93 21.12 16.60 4.84
N ILE A 94 20.11 16.31 4.02
CA ILE A 94 18.77 16.90 4.06
C ILE A 94 17.83 15.91 4.75
N THR A 95 17.07 16.39 5.73
CA THR A 95 15.97 15.65 6.36
C THR A 95 14.72 15.79 5.49
N TYR A 96 13.99 14.70 5.32
CA TYR A 96 12.68 14.68 4.68
C TYR A 96 11.64 14.17 5.68
N GLY A 97 10.66 15.01 5.99
CA GLY A 97 9.54 14.72 6.86
C GLY A 97 8.23 14.61 6.09
N ALA A 98 7.22 14.02 6.73
CA ALA A 98 5.85 14.05 6.26
C ALA A 98 4.91 14.30 7.43
N ILE A 99 4.06 15.31 7.29
CA ILE A 99 2.99 15.67 8.21
C ILE A 99 1.69 15.46 7.46
N HIS A 100 0.65 14.99 8.13
CA HIS A 100 -0.64 14.75 7.50
C HIS A 100 -1.78 15.25 8.37
N GLY A 101 -2.86 15.63 7.72
CA GLY A 101 -4.12 16.04 8.35
C GLY A 101 -5.29 15.72 7.43
N ASP A 102 -6.50 16.04 7.89
CA ASP A 102 -7.72 15.86 7.10
C ASP A 102 -7.60 16.59 5.76
N GLY A 103 -7.59 15.83 4.67
CA GLY A 103 -7.49 16.31 3.30
C GLY A 103 -6.09 16.60 2.76
N PHE A 104 -5.00 16.43 3.53
CA PHE A 104 -3.67 16.79 3.03
C PHE A 104 -2.50 16.00 3.61
N VAL A 105 -1.41 15.95 2.85
CA VAL A 105 -0.08 15.57 3.31
C VAL A 105 0.91 16.68 2.96
N SER A 106 1.60 17.20 3.96
CA SER A 106 2.71 18.14 3.81
C SER A 106 4.03 17.39 3.88
N ILE A 107 4.95 17.64 2.96
CA ILE A 107 6.32 17.12 2.99
C ILE A 107 7.24 18.30 3.28
N ASP A 108 7.99 18.21 4.37
CA ASP A 108 8.93 19.23 4.81
C ASP A 108 10.39 18.77 4.66
N ILE A 109 11.27 19.71 4.35
CA ILE A 109 12.71 19.46 4.23
C ILE A 109 13.53 20.53 4.96
N SER A 110 14.67 20.11 5.50
CA SER A 110 15.63 20.99 6.16
C SER A 110 17.03 20.39 6.13
N ALA A 111 18.10 21.19 6.24
CA ALA A 111 19.43 20.65 6.44
C ALA A 111 19.62 20.18 7.89
N LEU A 112 20.23 18.99 8.07
CA LEU A 112 20.71 18.55 9.38
C LEU A 112 21.69 19.53 10.04
N SER A 113 22.41 20.30 9.22
CA SER A 113 23.37 21.30 9.69
C SER A 113 22.70 22.60 10.18
N GLY A 114 21.41 22.79 9.91
CA GLY A 114 20.71 24.06 10.19
C GLY A 114 21.09 25.21 9.26
N ASN A 115 21.82 24.93 8.18
CA ASN A 115 22.13 25.92 7.14
C ASN A 115 20.97 26.08 6.16
N LEU A 116 21.05 27.14 5.34
CA LEU A 116 20.19 27.31 4.17
C LEU A 116 20.36 26.15 3.19
N ILE A 117 19.27 25.81 2.50
CA ILE A 117 19.23 24.77 1.47
C ILE A 117 18.56 25.28 0.20
N ASP A 118 18.88 24.64 -0.91
CA ASP A 118 18.04 24.73 -2.11
C ASP A 118 17.07 23.54 -2.12
N PRO A 119 15.79 23.74 -2.47
CA PRO A 119 14.87 22.64 -2.60
C PRO A 119 15.24 21.79 -3.83
N PRO A 120 14.70 20.56 -3.94
CA PRO A 120 14.95 19.70 -5.07
C PRO A 120 14.70 20.37 -6.43
N GLY A 121 15.76 20.45 -7.25
CA GLY A 121 15.70 21.08 -8.58
C GLY A 121 15.11 20.22 -9.69
N GLN A 122 14.62 19.02 -9.38
CA GLN A 122 13.99 18.08 -10.31
C GLN A 122 12.66 17.59 -9.73
N SER A 123 11.77 17.11 -10.61
CA SER A 123 10.50 16.54 -10.15
C SER A 123 10.70 15.29 -9.29
N ILE A 124 9.88 15.16 -8.25
CA ILE A 124 9.85 14.04 -7.32
C ILE A 124 8.46 13.40 -7.38
N SER A 125 8.39 12.07 -7.34
CA SER A 125 7.11 11.37 -7.18
C SER A 125 6.87 11.05 -5.71
N ALA A 126 5.75 11.51 -5.15
CA ALA A 126 5.29 11.16 -3.83
C ALA A 126 4.18 10.10 -3.93
N LYS A 127 4.44 8.90 -3.42
CA LYS A 127 3.40 7.87 -3.28
C LYS A 127 2.80 7.98 -1.89
N ILE A 128 1.49 8.15 -1.85
CA ILE A 128 0.71 8.19 -0.62
C ILE A 128 -0.13 6.93 -0.56
N ILE A 129 -0.11 6.27 0.59
CA ILE A 129 -0.94 5.12 0.90
C ILE A 129 -1.80 5.46 2.11
N LEU A 130 -3.10 5.31 1.97
CA LEU A 130 -4.08 5.51 3.03
C LEU A 130 -4.64 4.15 3.42
N ILE A 131 -4.59 3.82 4.70
CA ILE A 131 -5.14 2.58 5.25
C ILE A 131 -6.27 2.93 6.19
N ASP A 132 -7.47 2.47 5.87
CA ASP A 132 -8.62 2.55 6.78
C ASP A 132 -8.56 1.38 7.77
N ALA A 133 -8.03 1.63 8.97
CA ALA A 133 -7.90 0.59 9.98
C ALA A 133 -9.25 0.20 10.62
N THR A 134 -10.32 0.99 10.42
CA THR A 134 -11.66 0.63 10.93
C THR A 134 -12.25 -0.54 10.16
N ARG A 135 -11.89 -0.69 8.88
CA ARG A 135 -12.21 -1.89 8.08
C ARG A 135 -11.39 -3.10 8.52
N LEU A 136 -10.21 -2.87 9.10
CA LEU A 136 -9.31 -3.90 9.64
C LEU A 136 -9.60 -4.26 11.10
N ALA A 137 -10.40 -3.46 11.81
CA ALA A 137 -10.86 -3.77 13.15
C ALA A 137 -11.66 -5.08 13.10
N LEU A 138 -10.93 -6.18 13.32
CA LEU A 138 -11.39 -7.55 13.45
C LEU A 138 -12.75 -7.53 14.12
N ARG A 139 -13.79 -8.01 13.43
CA ARG A 139 -15.16 -7.97 13.98
C ARG A 139 -15.09 -8.63 15.36
N PRO A 140 -15.26 -7.87 16.45
CA PRO A 140 -14.86 -8.31 17.79
C PRO A 140 -15.72 -9.47 18.29
N ASN A 141 -16.83 -9.72 17.60
CA ASN A 141 -17.79 -10.78 17.86
C ASN A 141 -17.49 -12.07 17.09
N ILE A 142 -16.42 -12.13 16.29
CA ILE A 142 -16.03 -13.37 15.60
C ILE A 142 -15.15 -14.19 16.52
N ASN A 143 -15.55 -15.43 16.76
CA ASN A 143 -14.67 -16.41 17.36
C ASN A 143 -13.62 -16.90 16.36
N PHE A 144 -12.40 -16.36 16.44
CA PHE A 144 -11.27 -16.78 15.57
C PHE A 144 -10.85 -18.25 15.70
N ARG A 145 -11.34 -18.97 16.72
CA ARG A 145 -11.13 -20.42 16.86
C ARG A 145 -12.18 -21.25 16.10
N ASN A 146 -13.22 -20.62 15.58
CA ASN A 146 -14.29 -21.27 14.82
C ASN A 146 -14.09 -21.00 13.31
N LEU A 147 -13.50 -21.97 12.60
CA LEU A 147 -13.13 -21.83 11.19
C LEU A 147 -14.32 -21.44 10.29
N MET A 148 -15.50 -22.05 10.47
CA MET A 148 -16.69 -21.71 9.69
C MET A 148 -17.17 -20.27 9.89
N GLU A 149 -16.97 -19.73 11.09
CA GLU A 149 -17.38 -18.37 11.43
C GLU A 149 -16.42 -17.34 10.79
N VAL A 150 -15.13 -17.66 10.78
CA VAL A 150 -14.09 -16.89 10.08
C VAL A 150 -14.34 -16.92 8.57
N GLU A 151 -14.53 -18.11 7.99
CA GLU A 151 -14.82 -18.28 6.55
C GLU A 151 -16.04 -17.48 6.11
N ARG A 152 -17.14 -17.55 6.87
CA ARG A 152 -18.37 -16.78 6.59
C ARG A 152 -18.15 -15.27 6.69
N ALA A 153 -17.45 -14.81 7.71
CA ALA A 153 -17.35 -13.39 7.99
C ALA A 153 -16.34 -12.65 7.09
N PHE A 154 -15.32 -13.36 6.60
CA PHE A 154 -14.30 -12.81 5.71
C PHE A 154 -14.52 -13.23 4.24
N GLY A 155 -15.50 -14.09 3.95
CA GLY A 155 -15.80 -14.57 2.61
C GLY A 155 -14.63 -15.35 2.01
N ILE A 156 -14.09 -16.27 2.82
CA ILE A 156 -13.04 -17.23 2.46
C ILE A 156 -13.78 -18.56 2.22
N HIS A 157 -13.59 -19.19 1.06
CA HIS A 157 -14.27 -20.41 0.63
C HIS A 157 -13.28 -21.56 0.47
#